data_AF-A0A3C0GP88-F1
#
_entry.id   AF-A0A3C0GP88-F1
#
_cell.length_a   1.000
_cell.length_b   1.000
_cell.length_c   1.000
_cell.angle_alpha   90.00
_cell.angle_beta   90.00
_cell.angle_gamma   90.00
#
_symmetry.space_group_name_H-M   'P 1'
#
loop_
_entity.id
_entity.type
_entity.pdbx_description
1 polymer ?
#
loop_
_entity_poly.entity_id
_entity_poly.type
_entity_poly.pdbx_seq_one_letter_code
_entity_poly.pdbx_strand_id
1 'polypeptide(L)'
;MSIVVPFLAILLAGAFVAYHRMRLITWTIVSLVLLAACWFIPYVNQTATLVAAAIVAVIAVPLLLPFIRKPLLTAPMMKVFRKVLPPLSQTERIALETGSVGFEGQLFTGDPDWNILLNYPKPQLTAEEQAFLDGPV
;
A
#
# COMPACT_ATOMS: atom_id res chain seq x y z
N MET A 1 22.10 -35.96 -12.08
CA MET A 1 21.99 -34.75 -11.24
C MET A 1 21.32 -33.66 -12.04
N SER A 2 19.99 -33.54 -11.90
CA SER A 2 19.25 -32.52 -12.66
C SER A 2 19.45 -31.15 -12.05
N ILE A 3 19.85 -30.19 -12.89
CA ILE A 3 20.05 -28.77 -12.55
C ILE A 3 18.73 -28.00 -12.65
N VAL A 4 17.79 -28.48 -13.47
CA VAL A 4 16.61 -27.73 -13.89
C VAL A 4 15.49 -27.76 -12.84
N VAL A 5 15.42 -28.83 -12.04
CA VAL A 5 14.37 -29.05 -11.01
C VAL A 5 14.20 -27.86 -10.04
N PRO A 6 15.24 -27.32 -9.39
CA PRO A 6 15.08 -26.21 -8.45
C PRO A 6 14.57 -24.91 -9.11
N PHE A 7 14.95 -24.65 -10.37
CA PHE A 7 14.47 -23.48 -11.11
C PHE A 7 12.99 -23.63 -11.52
N LEU A 8 12.59 -24.82 -11.95
CA LEU A 8 11.19 -25.12 -12.23
C LEU A 8 10.33 -25.01 -10.96
N ALA A 9 10.85 -25.46 -9.82
CA ALA A 9 10.14 -25.35 -8.55
C ALA A 9 9.85 -23.87 -8.18
N ILE A 10 10.82 -22.97 -8.34
CA ILE A 10 10.62 -21.53 -8.13
C ILE A 10 9.61 -20.95 -9.13
N LEU A 11 9.70 -21.34 -10.40
CA LEU A 11 8.81 -20.86 -11.44
C LEU A 11 7.36 -21.27 -11.15
N LEU A 12 7.14 -22.53 -10.77
CA LEU A 12 5.82 -23.04 -10.39
C LEU A 12 5.29 -22.37 -9.11
N ALA A 13 6.15 -22.15 -8.11
CA ALA A 13 5.81 -21.38 -6.92
C ALA A 13 5.34 -19.97 -7.28
N GLY A 14 6.07 -19.30 -8.18
CA GLY A 14 5.73 -17.99 -8.72
C GLY A 14 4.39 -17.98 -9.43
N ALA A 15 4.17 -18.92 -10.36
CA ALA A 15 2.93 -19.03 -11.11
C ALA A 15 1.72 -19.27 -10.20
N PHE A 16 1.86 -20.18 -9.23
CA PHE A 16 0.79 -20.50 -8.28
C PHE A 16 0.41 -19.29 -7.41
N VAL A 17 1.41 -18.62 -6.84
CA VAL A 17 1.18 -17.46 -5.96
C VAL A 17 0.65 -16.24 -6.74
N ALA A 18 1.16 -16.02 -7.96
CA ALA A 18 0.67 -14.96 -8.84
C ALA A 18 -0.79 -15.19 -9.25
N TYR A 19 -1.16 -16.44 -9.59
CA TYR A 19 -2.53 -16.79 -9.96
C TYR A 19 -3.53 -16.47 -8.84
N HIS A 20 -3.16 -16.78 -7.59
CA HIS A 20 -4.00 -16.52 -6.42
C HIS A 20 -3.84 -15.09 -5.85
N ARG A 21 -3.09 -14.21 -6.54
CA ARG A 21 -2.81 -12.82 -6.12
C ARG A 21 -2.32 -12.71 -4.67
N MET A 22 -1.52 -13.67 -4.20
CA MET A 22 -1.11 -13.71 -2.80
C MET A 22 0.05 -12.73 -2.53
N ARG A 23 0.33 -12.49 -1.25
CA ARG A 23 1.37 -11.55 -0.81
C ARG A 23 2.77 -12.06 -1.19
N LEU A 24 3.75 -11.15 -1.25
CA LEU A 24 5.14 -11.53 -1.53
C LEU A 24 5.73 -12.49 -0.48
N ILE A 25 5.32 -12.35 0.79
CA ILE A 25 5.76 -13.26 1.88
C ILE A 25 5.38 -14.71 1.56
N THR A 26 4.15 -14.94 1.07
CA THR A 26 3.69 -16.27 0.69
C THR A 26 4.51 -16.86 -0.46
N TRP A 27 4.93 -16.05 -1.44
CA TRP A 27 5.86 -16.49 -2.48
C TRP A 27 7.21 -16.92 -1.92
N THR A 28 7.78 -16.14 -1.01
CA THR A 28 9.07 -16.46 -0.38
C THR A 28 8.99 -17.75 0.43
N ILE A 29 7.94 -17.93 1.24
CA ILE A 29 7.74 -19.14 2.05
C ILE A 29 7.59 -20.37 1.14
N VAL A 30 6.71 -20.33 0.15
CA VAL A 30 6.48 -21.46 -0.76
C VAL A 30 7.76 -21.81 -1.53
N SER A 31 8.50 -20.82 -2.01
CA SER A 31 9.75 -21.05 -2.74
C SER A 31 10.82 -21.68 -1.82
N LEU A 32 10.96 -21.20 -0.58
CA LEU A 32 11.91 -21.77 0.39
C LEU A 32 11.54 -23.21 0.75
N VAL A 33 10.26 -23.50 0.98
CA VAL A 33 9.78 -24.85 1.28
C VAL A 33 10.08 -25.81 0.11
N LEU A 34 9.82 -25.39 -1.12
CA LEU A 34 10.09 -26.22 -2.30
C LEU A 34 11.59 -26.45 -2.54
N LEU A 35 12.42 -25.43 -2.31
CA LEU A 35 13.88 -25.59 -2.40
C LEU A 35 14.44 -26.47 -1.28
N ALA A 36 13.90 -26.37 -0.07
CA ALA A 36 14.23 -27.28 1.03
C ALA A 36 13.84 -28.72 0.67
N ALA A 37 12.67 -28.94 0.07
CA ALA A 37 12.29 -30.26 -0.44
C ALA A 37 13.25 -30.76 -1.53
N CYS A 38 13.67 -29.89 -2.46
CA CYS A 38 14.67 -30.24 -3.49
C CYS A 38 16.02 -30.65 -2.90
N TRP A 39 16.40 -30.11 -1.74
CA TRP A 39 17.65 -30.45 -1.06
C TRP A 39 17.73 -31.92 -0.63
N PHE A 40 16.59 -32.51 -0.26
CA PHE A 40 16.51 -33.91 0.20
C PHE A 40 16.38 -34.93 -0.95
N ILE A 41 16.24 -34.48 -2.19
CA ILE A 41 16.08 -35.37 -3.36
C ILE A 41 17.47 -35.73 -3.92
N PRO A 42 17.90 -37.01 -3.87
CA PRO A 42 19.27 -37.40 -4.29
C PRO A 42 19.59 -37.14 -5.76
N TYR A 43 18.58 -36.99 -6.60
CA TYR A 43 18.72 -36.74 -8.04
C TYR A 43 18.97 -35.26 -8.39
N VAL A 44 18.75 -34.34 -7.43
CA VAL A 44 18.84 -32.90 -7.64
C VAL A 44 20.24 -32.39 -7.28
N ASN A 45 20.75 -31.47 -8.09
CA ASN A 45 22.04 -30.84 -7.82
C ASN A 45 21.94 -29.83 -6.65
N GLN A 46 22.76 -30.03 -5.62
CA GLN A 46 22.81 -29.16 -4.42
C GLN A 46 23.32 -27.75 -4.73
N THR A 47 24.32 -27.61 -5.61
CA THR A 47 24.83 -26.27 -5.98
C THR A 47 23.78 -25.48 -6.76
N ALA A 48 23.04 -26.14 -7.65
CA ALA A 48 21.91 -25.52 -8.36
C ALA A 48 20.82 -25.05 -7.38
N THR A 49 20.55 -25.82 -6.34
CA THR A 49 19.57 -25.46 -5.30
C THR A 49 20.04 -24.26 -4.47
N LEU A 50 21.33 -24.14 -4.16
CA LEU A 50 21.89 -22.95 -3.51
C LEU A 50 21.81 -21.71 -4.38
N VAL A 51 22.14 -21.83 -5.67
CA VAL A 51 22.02 -20.71 -6.63
C VAL A 51 20.57 -20.26 -6.73
N ALA A 52 19.63 -21.20 -6.82
CA ALA A 52 18.21 -20.93 -6.85
C ALA A 52 17.74 -20.22 -5.56
N ALA A 53 18.20 -20.66 -4.38
CA ALA A 53 17.93 -20.01 -3.11
C ALA A 53 18.52 -18.59 -3.03
N ALA A 54 19.73 -18.39 -3.56
CA ALA A 54 20.36 -17.07 -3.62
C ALA A 54 19.55 -16.11 -4.50
N ILE A 55 19.02 -16.57 -5.65
CA ILE A 55 18.14 -15.76 -6.50
C ILE A 55 16.87 -15.36 -5.75
N VAL A 56 16.22 -16.30 -5.06
CA VAL A 56 15.03 -16.01 -4.24
C VAL A 56 15.37 -14.97 -3.17
N ALA A 57 16.51 -15.11 -2.49
CA ALA A 57 16.95 -14.15 -1.47
C ALA A 57 17.21 -12.76 -2.07
N VAL A 58 17.91 -12.67 -3.20
CA VAL A 58 18.21 -11.41 -3.90
C VAL A 58 16.93 -10.68 -4.32
N ILE A 59 15.85 -11.39 -4.63
CA ILE A 59 14.56 -10.77 -4.98
C ILE A 59 13.75 -10.45 -3.72
N ALA A 60 13.62 -11.42 -2.80
CA ALA A 60 12.77 -11.32 -1.63
C ALA A 60 13.28 -10.28 -0.62
N VAL A 61 14.58 -10.27 -0.32
CA VAL A 61 15.18 -9.39 0.70
C VAL A 61 14.93 -7.89 0.41
N PRO A 62 15.29 -7.34 -0.76
CA PRO A 62 15.08 -5.92 -1.04
C PRO A 62 13.60 -5.54 -1.17
N LEU A 63 12.72 -6.48 -1.53
CA LEU A 63 11.27 -6.21 -1.62
C LEU A 63 10.52 -6.44 -0.31
N LEU A 64 10.99 -7.29 0.60
CA LEU A 64 10.32 -7.55 1.88
C LEU A 64 10.73 -6.54 2.94
N LEU A 65 12.00 -6.12 2.95
CA LEU A 65 12.55 -5.28 4.01
C LEU A 65 12.29 -3.80 3.71
N PRO A 66 11.43 -3.10 4.50
CA PRO A 66 11.05 -1.72 4.19
C PRO A 66 12.23 -0.75 4.18
N PHE A 67 13.25 -1.00 4.99
CA PHE A 67 14.44 -0.16 5.07
C PHE A 67 15.33 -0.23 3.82
N ILE A 68 15.26 -1.33 3.05
CA ILE A 68 15.94 -1.46 1.75
C ILE A 68 14.99 -0.99 0.63
N ARG A 69 13.73 -1.47 0.67
CA ARG A 69 12.72 -1.22 -0.35
C ARG A 69 12.45 0.26 -0.55
N LYS A 70 12.27 1.00 0.55
CA LYS A 70 11.86 2.41 0.49
C LYS A 70 12.91 3.30 -0.20
N PRO A 71 14.19 3.32 0.23
CA PRO A 71 15.19 4.18 -0.41
C PRO A 71 15.60 3.69 -1.80
N LEU A 72 15.72 2.38 -2.02
CA LEU A 72 16.29 1.83 -3.25
C LEU A 72 15.27 1.69 -4.39
N LEU A 73 14.02 1.33 -4.06
CA LEU A 73 12.97 1.10 -5.06
C LEU A 73 11.87 2.15 -5.01
N THR A 74 11.26 2.36 -3.84
CA THR A 74 10.02 3.15 -3.75
C THR A 74 10.27 4.65 -3.97
N ALA A 75 11.29 5.22 -3.33
CA ALA A 75 11.62 6.64 -3.44
C ALA A 75 11.99 7.09 -4.87
N PRO A 76 12.86 6.40 -5.62
CA PRO A 76 13.15 6.79 -7.00
C PRO A 76 11.93 6.61 -7.91
N MET A 77 11.16 5.54 -7.75
CA MET A 77 9.90 5.37 -8.49
C MET A 77 8.93 6.52 -8.20
N MET A 78 8.77 6.91 -6.94
CA MET A 78 7.90 8.03 -6.55
C MET A 78 8.35 9.35 -7.17
N LYS A 79 9.66 9.61 -7.28
CA LYS A 79 10.18 10.79 -7.98
C LYS A 79 9.78 10.81 -9.45
N VAL A 80 9.83 9.66 -10.13
CA VAL A 80 9.39 9.53 -11.52
C VAL A 80 7.89 9.75 -11.63
N PHE A 81 7.09 9.10 -10.79
CA PHE A 81 5.63 9.27 -10.79
C PHE A 81 5.23 10.73 -10.56
N ARG A 82 5.85 11.41 -9.59
CA ARG A 82 5.59 12.83 -9.32
C ARG A 82 5.93 13.74 -10.52
N LYS A 83 6.85 13.34 -11.39
CA LYS A 83 7.17 14.09 -12.62
C LYS A 83 6.12 13.91 -13.71
N VAL A 84 5.48 12.76 -13.76
CA VAL A 84 4.45 12.42 -14.77
C VAL A 84 3.07 12.90 -14.34
N LEU A 85 2.79 12.88 -13.04
CA LEU A 85 1.51 13.33 -12.50
C LEU A 85 1.39 14.85 -12.59
N PRO A 86 0.30 15.39 -13.18
CA PRO A 86 0.04 16.81 -13.16
C PRO A 86 -0.17 17.30 -11.71
N PRO A 87 0.20 18.54 -11.39
CA PRO A 87 -0.14 19.12 -10.11
C PRO A 87 -1.66 19.19 -9.97
N LEU A 88 -2.19 18.80 -8.81
CA LEU A 88 -3.60 19.00 -8.45
C LEU A 88 -3.97 20.47 -8.64
N SER A 89 -5.04 20.71 -9.39
CA SER A 89 -5.60 22.05 -9.54
C SER A 89 -6.07 22.59 -8.19
N GLN A 90 -6.20 23.91 -8.07
CA GLN A 90 -6.67 24.54 -6.85
C GLN A 90 -8.05 24.03 -6.44
N THR A 91 -8.95 23.80 -7.39
CA THR A 91 -10.32 23.31 -7.14
C THR A 91 -10.35 21.84 -6.73
N GLU A 92 -9.57 20.96 -7.36
CA GLU A 92 -9.46 19.54 -6.95
C GLU A 92 -8.80 19.40 -5.58
N ARG A 93 -7.80 20.24 -5.30
CA ARG A 93 -7.20 20.30 -3.97
C ARG A 93 -8.21 20.77 -2.93
N ILE A 94 -8.95 21.84 -3.20
CA ILE A 94 -10.02 22.29 -2.30
C ILE A 94 -11.04 21.17 -2.08
N ALA A 95 -11.47 20.46 -3.12
CA ALA A 95 -12.43 19.35 -3.00
C ALA A 95 -11.89 18.17 -2.18
N LEU A 96 -10.59 17.87 -2.26
CA LEU A 96 -9.95 16.82 -1.45
C LEU A 96 -9.64 17.26 -0.02
N GLU A 97 -9.23 18.52 0.19
CA GLU A 97 -8.89 19.09 1.50
C GLU A 97 -10.12 19.49 2.31
N THR A 98 -11.23 19.83 1.64
CA THR A 98 -12.57 19.87 2.27
C THR A 98 -13.11 18.48 2.61
N GLY A 99 -12.29 17.44 2.45
CA GLY A 99 -12.55 16.04 2.77
C GLY A 99 -12.84 15.78 4.25
N SER A 100 -14.06 16.10 4.65
CA SER A 100 -14.92 15.23 5.44
C SER A 100 -16.35 15.56 5.06
N VAL A 101 -17.16 14.57 4.71
CA VAL A 101 -18.61 14.76 4.70
C VAL A 101 -18.98 15.13 6.12
N GLY A 102 -19.50 16.35 6.32
CA GLY A 102 -19.95 16.82 7.63
C GLY A 102 -21.15 16.03 8.11
N PHE A 103 -21.92 16.60 9.04
CA PHE A 103 -23.18 15.98 9.47
C PHE A 103 -24.14 15.73 8.28
N GLU A 104 -24.05 16.56 7.24
CA GLU A 104 -24.81 16.44 5.99
C GLU A 104 -24.59 15.10 5.30
N GLY A 105 -23.39 14.52 5.39
CA GLY A 105 -23.12 13.20 4.82
C GLY A 105 -23.94 12.09 5.48
N GLN A 106 -24.11 12.17 6.80
CA GLN A 106 -24.92 11.21 7.54
C GLN A 106 -26.40 11.40 7.25
N LEU A 107 -26.84 12.65 7.09
CA LEU A 107 -28.21 12.99 6.72
C LEU A 107 -28.60 12.36 5.38
N PHE A 108 -27.72 12.41 4.38
CA PHE A 108 -27.95 11.78 3.07
C PHE A 108 -27.87 10.25 3.07
N THR A 109 -27.39 9.64 4.17
CA THR A 109 -27.30 8.18 4.32
C THR A 109 -28.59 7.59 4.93
N GLY A 110 -29.49 8.42 5.46
CA GLY A 110 -30.82 8.01 5.96
C GLY A 110 -30.88 7.58 7.42
N ASP A 111 -29.74 7.48 8.11
CA ASP A 111 -29.65 7.16 9.55
C ASP A 111 -28.57 8.05 10.23
N PRO A 112 -28.84 9.36 10.42
CA PRO A 112 -27.87 10.26 11.02
C PRO A 112 -27.82 10.21 12.55
N ASP A 113 -26.61 10.32 13.13
CA ASP A 113 -26.45 10.49 14.58
C ASP A 113 -26.57 11.97 14.98
N TRP A 114 -27.76 12.33 15.44
CA TRP A 114 -28.11 13.70 15.85
C TRP A 114 -27.27 14.25 17.01
N ASN A 115 -26.64 13.40 17.83
CA ASN A 115 -25.80 13.87 18.92
C ASN A 115 -24.56 14.60 18.40
N ILE A 116 -24.09 14.26 17.19
CA ILE A 116 -22.96 14.93 16.55
C ILE A 116 -23.32 16.38 16.21
N LEU A 117 -24.51 16.60 15.61
CA LEU A 117 -25.00 17.93 15.27
C LEU A 117 -25.21 18.79 16.52
N LEU A 118 -25.82 18.22 17.55
CA LEU A 118 -26.16 18.94 18.79
C LEU A 118 -24.93 19.32 19.63
N ASN A 119 -23.83 18.58 19.48
CA ASN A 119 -22.57 18.87 20.17
C ASN A 119 -21.70 19.92 19.45
N TYR A 120 -22.10 20.42 18.27
CA TYR A 120 -21.34 21.50 17.65
C TYR A 120 -21.39 22.76 18.53
N PRO A 121 -20.24 23.44 18.71
CA PRO A 121 -20.20 24.65 19.51
C PRO A 121 -21.09 25.71 18.88
N LYS A 122 -21.85 26.42 19.72
CA LYS A 122 -22.66 27.55 19.26
C LYS A 122 -21.75 28.57 18.57
N PRO A 123 -22.04 28.96 17.32
CA PRO A 123 -21.31 30.05 16.68
C PRO A 123 -21.48 31.30 17.53
N GLN A 124 -20.37 31.93 17.91
CA GLN A 124 -20.39 33.24 18.54
C GLN A 124 -19.93 34.26 17.51
N LEU A 125 -20.67 35.35 17.42
CA LEU A 125 -20.29 36.46 16.57
C LEU A 125 -19.08 37.16 17.17
N THR A 126 -18.14 37.52 16.31
CA THR A 126 -17.07 38.44 16.67
C THR A 126 -17.65 39.83 16.96
N ALA A 127 -16.92 40.66 17.70
CA ALA A 127 -17.35 42.03 18.00
C ALA A 127 -17.62 42.85 16.74
N GLU A 128 -16.86 42.61 15.66
CA GLU A 128 -17.04 43.27 14.36
C GLU A 128 -18.33 42.83 13.66
N GLU A 129 -18.64 41.52 13.68
CA GLU A 129 -19.87 40.99 13.09
C GLU A 129 -21.12 41.45 13.87
N GLN A 130 -21.03 41.54 15.20
CA GLN A 130 -22.11 42.06 16.03
C GLN A 130 -22.34 43.55 15.76
N ALA A 131 -21.28 44.36 15.69
CA ALA A 131 -21.39 45.78 15.36
C ALA A 131 -21.96 46.02 13.95
N PHE A 132 -21.68 45.12 12.99
CA PHE A 132 -22.30 45.16 11.68
C PHE A 132 -23.81 44.88 11.73
N LEU A 133 -24.24 43.87 12.49
CA LEU A 133 -25.65 43.52 12.65
C LEU A 133 -26.45 44.57 13.43
N ASP A 134 -25.84 45.19 14.45
CA ASP A 134 -26.50 46.21 15.27
C ASP A 134 -26.75 47.51 14.47
N GLY A 135 -26.08 47.68 13.33
CA GLY A 135 -26.24 48.80 12.42
C GLY A 135 -25.79 50.15 13.01
N PRO A 136 -25.60 51.18 12.17
CA PRO A 136 -25.40 52.53 12.69
C PRO A 136 -26.71 53.02 13.31
N VAL A 137 -26.67 53.28 14.63
CA VAL A 137 -27.66 54.17 15.28
C VAL A 137 -27.55 55.59 14.74
#